data_AF-A0A965SR90-F1
#
_entry.id   AF-A0A965SR90-F1
#
_cell.length_a   1.000
_cell.length_b   1.000
_cell.length_c   1.000
_cell.angle_alpha   90.00
_cell.angle_beta   90.00
_cell.angle_gamma   90.00
#
_symmetry.space_group_name_H-M   'P 1'
#
loop_
_entity.id
_entity.type
_entity.pdbx_description
1 polymer ?
#
loop_
_entity_poly.entity_id
_entity_poly.type
_entity_poly.pdbx_seq_one_letter_code
_entity_poly.pdbx_strand_id
1 'polypeptide(L)'
;HWPGDILVGSALGIWCGLIASRLMAHVKNQQLAPTSLIPRIIAVAGIVELYILQTTVLDFPHNQLLQYLGSALVLITLLAFVMRQNKPQSNV
;
A
#
# COMPACT_ATOMS: atom_id res chain seq x y z
N HIS A 1 -13.15 -17.06 6.90
CA HIS A 1 -11.83 -17.64 6.60
C HIS A 1 -11.40 -18.57 7.69
N TRP A 2 -11.05 -19.79 7.34
CA TRP A 2 -10.39 -20.69 8.28
C TRP A 2 -9.02 -20.09 8.64
N PRO A 3 -8.46 -20.40 9.83
CA PRO A 3 -7.12 -19.92 10.21
C PRO A 3 -6.05 -20.17 9.14
N GLY A 4 -6.20 -21.26 8.36
CA GLY A 4 -5.34 -21.57 7.22
C GLY A 4 -5.33 -20.48 6.14
N ASP A 5 -6.48 -19.91 5.77
CA ASP A 5 -6.56 -18.87 4.74
C ASP A 5 -5.82 -17.60 5.18
N ILE A 6 -5.95 -17.25 6.46
CA ILE A 6 -5.29 -16.07 7.07
C ILE A 6 -3.77 -16.28 7.07
N LEU A 7 -3.31 -17.47 7.43
CA LEU A 7 -1.89 -17.82 7.44
C LEU A 7 -1.29 -17.84 6.02
N VAL A 8 -2.03 -18.37 5.04
CA VAL A 8 -1.61 -18.36 3.63
C VAL A 8 -1.54 -16.93 3.11
N GLY A 9 -2.57 -16.10 3.36
CA GLY A 9 -2.56 -14.69 2.98
C GLY A 9 -1.40 -13.92 3.62
N SER A 10 -1.12 -14.17 4.90
CA SER A 10 0.00 -13.54 5.63
C SER A 10 1.35 -13.99 5.07
N ALA A 11 1.51 -15.29 4.78
CA ALA A 11 2.72 -15.84 4.18
C ALA A 11 2.98 -15.26 2.78
N LEU A 12 1.93 -15.13 1.96
CA LEU A 12 2.01 -14.48 0.65
C LEU A 12 2.40 -13.00 0.79
N GLY A 13 1.79 -12.27 1.73
CA GLY A 13 2.14 -10.89 2.01
C GLY A 13 3.61 -10.72 2.39
N ILE A 14 4.11 -11.56 3.31
CA ILE A 14 5.53 -11.56 3.72
C ILE A 14 6.43 -11.89 2.53
N TRP A 15 6.10 -12.91 1.75
CA TRP A 15 6.87 -13.33 0.59
C TRP A 15 6.96 -12.23 -0.48
N CYS A 16 5.83 -11.58 -0.78
CA CYS A 16 5.78 -10.41 -1.67
C CYS A 16 6.63 -9.26 -1.13
N GLY A 17 6.56 -8.95 0.17
CA GLY A 17 7.37 -7.92 0.80
C GLY A 17 8.88 -8.19 0.71
N LEU A 18 9.29 -9.45 0.91
CA LEU A 18 10.70 -9.87 0.78
C LEU A 18 11.19 -9.78 -0.67
N ILE A 19 10.38 -10.21 -1.64
CA ILE A 19 10.70 -10.09 -3.07
C ILE A 19 10.83 -8.62 -3.46
N ALA A 20 9.84 -7.80 -3.08
CA ALA A 20 9.86 -6.37 -3.36
C ALA A 20 11.09 -5.70 -2.76
N SER A 21 11.46 -6.02 -1.51
CA SER A 21 12.66 -5.50 -0.86
C SER A 21 13.95 -5.86 -1.62
N ARG A 22 14.09 -7.10 -2.10
CA ARG A 22 15.24 -7.51 -2.92
C ARG A 22 15.26 -6.85 -4.28
N LEU A 23 14.10 -6.69 -4.92
CA LEU A 23 13.98 -6.03 -6.21
C LEU A 23 14.34 -4.55 -6.11
N MET A 24 13.91 -3.89 -5.03
CA MET A 24 14.21 -2.49 -4.72
C MET A 24 15.71 -2.21 -4.61
N ALA A 25 16.54 -3.18 -4.21
CA ALA A 25 18.00 -3.03 -4.20
C ALA A 25 18.60 -2.85 -5.60
N HIS A 26 17.88 -3.22 -6.66
CA HIS A 26 18.30 -3.09 -8.05
C HIS A 26 17.66 -1.88 -8.76
N VAL A 27 16.73 -1.20 -8.10
CA VAL A 27 16.05 -0.01 -8.64
C VAL A 27 16.91 1.22 -8.38
N LYS A 28 17.18 2.02 -9.42
CA LYS A 28 17.92 3.28 -9.27
C LYS A 28 17.12 4.25 -8.41
N ASN A 29 17.77 4.94 -7.46
CA ASN A 29 17.12 5.89 -6.54
C ASN A 29 16.25 6.95 -7.23
N GLN A 30 16.58 7.34 -8.46
CA GLN A 30 15.80 8.29 -9.27
C GLN A 30 14.40 7.78 -9.64
N GLN A 31 14.20 6.46 -9.78
CA GLN A 31 12.90 5.84 -10.08
C GLN A 31 12.02 5.65 -8.84
N LEU A 32 12.58 5.92 -7.65
CA LEU A 32 11.90 5.87 -6.36
C LEU A 32 11.64 7.28 -5.82
N ALA A 33 12.08 8.30 -6.56
CA ALA A 33 11.75 9.67 -6.26
C ALA A 33 10.22 9.82 -6.21
N PRO A 34 9.67 10.54 -5.24
CA PRO A 34 8.26 10.88 -5.17
C PRO A 34 7.74 11.43 -6.52
N THR A 35 8.57 12.17 -7.25
CA THR A 35 8.26 12.77 -8.54
C THR A 35 8.17 11.80 -9.72
N SER A 36 8.65 10.56 -9.56
CA SER A 36 8.63 9.55 -10.62
C SER A 36 7.23 8.96 -10.85
N LEU A 37 7.01 8.36 -12.03
CA LEU A 37 5.69 7.84 -12.41
C LEU A 37 5.26 6.61 -11.61
N ILE A 38 6.19 5.74 -11.21
CA ILE A 38 5.88 4.47 -10.56
C ILE A 38 5.19 4.67 -9.20
N PRO A 39 5.72 5.48 -8.26
CA PRO A 39 5.05 5.75 -6.98
C PRO A 39 3.70 6.45 -7.14
N ARG A 40 3.52 7.26 -8.19
CA ARG A 40 2.25 7.93 -8.48
C ARG A 40 1.18 6.95 -8.94
N ILE A 41 1.52 5.99 -9.81
CA ILE A 41 0.60 4.92 -10.22
C ILE A 41 0.17 4.10 -9.00
N ILE A 42 1.12 3.76 -8.12
CA ILE A 42 0.82 3.05 -6.86
C ILE A 42 -0.11 3.88 -5.96
N ALA A 43 0.13 5.19 -5.84
CA ALA A 43 -0.74 6.07 -5.07
C ALA A 43 -2.17 6.15 -5.65
N VAL A 44 -2.31 6.21 -6.98
CA VAL A 44 -3.63 6.17 -7.64
C VAL A 44 -4.34 4.85 -7.36
N ALA A 45 -3.63 3.72 -7.46
CA ALA A 45 -4.18 2.41 -7.11
C ALA A 45 -4.66 2.36 -5.65
N GLY A 46 -3.91 2.95 -4.71
CA GLY A 46 -4.31 3.07 -3.31
C GLY A 46 -5.55 3.93 -3.09
N ILE A 47 -5.77 4.97 -3.90
CA ILE A 47 -7.01 5.78 -3.86
C ILE A 47 -8.20 4.93 -4.35
N VAL A 48 -8.02 4.15 -5.42
CA VAL A 48 -9.06 3.24 -5.93
C VAL A 48 -9.39 2.18 -4.88
N GLU A 49 -8.38 1.62 -4.20
CA GLU A 49 -8.56 0.67 -3.11
C GLU A 49 -9.35 1.29 -1.95
N LEU A 50 -9.01 2.52 -1.53
CA LEU A 50 -9.78 3.25 -0.51
C LEU A 50 -11.24 3.43 -0.90
N TYR A 51 -11.50 3.79 -2.15
CA TYR A 51 -12.88 3.94 -2.64
C TYR A 51 -13.65 2.63 -2.49
N ILE A 52 -13.08 1.51 -2.95
CA ILE A 52 -13.70 0.18 -2.86
C ILE A 52 -13.94 -0.22 -1.40
N LEU A 53 -12.96 0.02 -0.51
CA LEU A 53 -13.07 -0.27 0.92
C LEU A 53 -14.15 0.57 1.62
N GLN A 54 -14.65 1.65 1.02
CA GLN A 54 -15.71 2.47 1.60
C GLN A 54 -17.08 2.23 0.96
N THR A 55 -17.13 1.87 -0.33
CA THR A 55 -18.39 1.67 -1.05
C THR A 55 -18.89 0.25 -1.03
N THR A 56 -18.03 -0.72 -0.73
CA THR A 56 -18.34 -2.14 -0.86
C THR A 56 -18.08 -2.86 0.45
N VAL A 57 -19.05 -3.62 0.94
CA VAL A 57 -18.82 -4.56 2.05
C VAL A 57 -18.05 -5.74 1.51
N LEU A 58 -16.79 -5.93 1.93
CA LEU A 58 -15.99 -7.09 1.54
C LEU A 58 -16.36 -8.30 2.40
N ASP A 59 -16.65 -9.42 1.73
CA ASP A 59 -17.00 -10.72 2.29
C ASP A 59 -18.22 -10.75 3.22
N PHE A 60 -18.06 -10.28 4.46
CA PHE A 60 -19.08 -10.35 5.51
C PHE A 60 -19.24 -9.02 6.25
N PRO A 61 -20.48 -8.63 6.61
CA PRO A 61 -20.76 -7.39 7.35
C PRO A 61 -20.06 -7.29 8.72
N HIS A 62 -19.60 -8.40 9.29
CA HIS A 62 -18.92 -8.41 10.58
C HIS A 62 -17.42 -8.06 10.49
N ASN A 63 -16.82 -8.18 9.30
CA ASN A 63 -15.40 -7.87 9.09
C ASN A 63 -15.13 -6.37 8.90
N GLN A 64 -16.17 -5.52 9.06
CA GLN A 64 -16.09 -4.08 8.86
C GLN A 64 -15.02 -3.43 9.74
N LEU A 65 -14.78 -3.93 10.96
CA LEU A 65 -13.70 -3.42 11.80
C LEU A 65 -12.33 -3.57 11.14
N LEU A 66 -12.00 -4.76 10.61
CA LEU A 66 -10.74 -4.98 9.91
C LEU A 66 -10.69 -4.17 8.61
N GLN A 67 -11.81 -4.03 7.91
CA GLN A 67 -11.93 -3.23 6.70
C GLN A 67 -11.62 -1.74 6.99
N TYR A 68 -12.15 -1.18 8.08
CA TYR A 68 -11.83 0.19 8.50
C TYR A 68 -10.38 0.35 8.96
N LEU A 69 -9.80 -0.63 9.64
CA LEU A 69 -8.38 -0.62 9.99
C LEU A 69 -7.50 -0.63 8.73
N GLY A 70 -7.84 -1.46 7.75
CA GLY A 70 -7.18 -1.47 6.44
C GLY A 70 -7.31 -0.13 5.72
N SER A 71 -8.51 0.45 5.67
CA SER A 71 -8.74 1.78 5.09
C SER A 71 -7.92 2.87 5.80
N ALA A 72 -7.88 2.87 7.14
CA ALA A 72 -7.06 3.82 7.89
C ALA A 72 -5.57 3.70 7.55
N LEU A 73 -5.05 2.47 7.42
CA LEU A 73 -3.66 2.23 7.03
C LEU A 73 -3.34 2.78 5.63
N VAL A 74 -4.21 2.52 4.64
CA VAL A 74 -4.03 3.05 3.28
C VAL A 74 -4.08 4.58 3.29
N LEU A 75 -5.04 5.18 4.02
CA LEU A 75 -5.16 6.63 4.15
C LEU A 75 -3.89 7.26 4.74
N ILE A 76 -3.38 6.72 5.85
CA ILE A 76 -2.14 7.18 6.49
C ILE A 76 -0.97 7.09 5.52
N THR A 77 -0.88 6.00 4.75
CA THR A 77 0.19 5.77 3.78
C THR A 77 0.15 6.80 2.65
N LEU A 78 -1.04 7.13 2.14
CA LEU A 78 -1.22 8.17 1.12
C LEU A 78 -0.91 9.56 1.66
N LEU A 79 -1.35 9.88 2.88
CA LEU A 79 -1.00 11.16 3.52
C LEU A 79 0.51 11.30 3.69
N ALA A 80 1.18 10.26 4.18
CA ALA A 80 2.64 10.23 4.32
C ALA A 80 3.34 10.40 2.96
N PHE A 81 2.79 9.78 1.89
CA PHE A 81 3.29 9.95 0.53
C PHE A 81 3.18 11.40 0.07
N VAL A 82 2.00 12.04 0.19
CA VAL A 82 1.79 13.45 -0.19
C VAL A 82 2.70 14.39 0.62
N MET A 83 2.85 14.16 1.92
CA MET A 83 3.76 14.94 2.77
C MET A 83 5.22 14.81 2.31
N ARG A 84 5.63 13.63 1.82
CA ARG A 84 6.98 13.42 1.26
C ARG A 84 7.16 14.04 -0.13
N GLN A 85 6.11 14.15 -0.95
CA GLN A 85 6.15 14.87 -2.22
C GLN A 85 6.44 16.36 -2.02
N ASN A 86 5.84 16.96 -0.98
CA ASN A 86 5.90 18.40 -0.75
C ASN A 86 7.19 18.86 -0.06
N LYS A 87 8.06 17.94 0.39
CA LYS A 87 9.38 18.30 0.92
C LYS A 87 10.33 18.57 -0.25
N PRO A 88 11.14 19.66 -0.21
CA PRO A 88 12.15 19.90 -1.21
C PRO A 88 13.09 18.70 -1.26
N GLN A 89 13.18 18.08 -2.44
CA GLN A 89 14.13 17.00 -2.67
C GLN A 89 15.52 17.62 -2.63
N SER A 90 16.26 17.45 -1.52
CA SER A 90 17.68 17.83 -1.51
C SER A 90 18.38 16.94 -2.52
N ASN A 91 18.87 17.54 -3.61
CA ASN A 91 19.69 16.85 -4.59
C ASN A 91 20.91 16.25 -3.87
N VAL A 92 20.92 14.93 -3.72
CA VAL A 92 22.11 14.13 -3.39
C VAL A 92 22.45 13.31 -4.63
#